data_AF-A0A0T6B9R0-F1
#
_entry.id   AF-A0A0T6B9R0-F1
#
_cell.length_a   1.000
_cell.length_b   1.000
_cell.length_c   1.000
_cell.angle_alpha   90.00
_cell.angle_beta   90.00
_cell.angle_gamma   90.00
#
_symmetry.space_group_name_H-M   'P 1'
#
loop_
_entity.id
_entity.type
_entity.pdbx_description
1 polymer ?
#
loop_
_entity_poly.entity_id
_entity_poly.type
_entity_poly.pdbx_seq_one_letter_code
_entity_poly.pdbx_strand_id
1 'polypeptide(L)'
;KFLIVRSTLFVSRTGFFAAASFMSFQQCRFNFGAESFKYPPAQQYSTFNDSASLRPENKVVMPRHIFLQQLRQQSVREDSCTLCYDQKASVKLLPCEHSGFCKICASQLTDCPMCRAPFREILEENNP
;
A
#
# COMPACT_ATOMS: atom_id res chain seq x y z
N LYS A 1 6.06 -3.75 20.97
CA LYS A 1 5.32 -4.13 19.74
C LYS A 1 4.65 -2.87 19.17
N PHE A 2 5.43 -1.98 18.57
CA PHE A 2 4.88 -0.84 17.81
C PHE A 2 5.03 -1.22 16.34
N LEU A 3 3.93 -1.66 15.74
CA LEU A 3 3.87 -1.81 14.29
C LEU A 3 3.64 -0.40 13.74
N ILE A 4 4.69 0.22 13.24
CA ILE A 4 4.52 1.45 12.48
C ILE A 4 3.86 1.05 11.17
N VAL A 5 2.68 1.60 10.95
CA VAL A 5 1.92 1.39 9.73
C VAL A 5 2.73 2.00 8.59
N ARG A 6 3.10 1.15 7.63
CA ARG A 6 3.59 1.55 6.31
C ARG A 6 2.72 2.69 5.80
N SER A 7 3.29 3.87 5.73
CA SER A 7 2.87 4.90 4.79
C SER A 7 4.16 5.46 4.23
N THR A 8 4.40 5.13 2.97
CA THR A 8 5.15 5.93 2.01
C THR A 8 5.02 7.41 2.38
N LEU A 9 6.05 8.22 2.14
CA LEU A 9 5.95 9.69 2.07
C LEU A 9 4.84 10.06 1.06
N PHE A 10 3.59 9.95 1.48
CA PHE A 10 2.47 10.62 0.88
C PHE A 10 2.70 12.06 1.28
N VAL A 11 3.18 12.85 0.32
CA VAL A 11 2.94 14.28 0.33
C VAL A 11 1.41 14.43 0.33
N SER A 12 0.82 14.37 1.51
CA SER A 12 -0.58 14.70 1.70
C SER A 12 -0.65 16.21 1.51
N ARG A 13 -1.58 16.70 0.69
CA ARG A 13 -1.83 18.14 0.51
C ARG A 13 -2.34 18.82 1.81
N THR A 14 -2.29 18.13 2.95
CA THR A 14 -3.09 18.39 4.16
C THR A 14 -2.31 18.25 5.48
N GLY A 15 -1.00 17.98 5.48
CA GLY A 15 -0.19 18.00 6.71
C GLY A 15 0.99 17.02 6.75
N PHE A 16 1.79 17.13 7.82
CA PHE A 16 2.93 16.26 8.12
C PHE A 16 2.58 15.28 9.23
N PHE A 17 3.11 14.05 9.14
CA PHE A 17 2.92 13.00 10.14
C PHE A 17 4.27 12.47 10.61
N ALA A 18 4.39 12.21 11.91
CA ALA A 18 5.55 11.52 12.44
C ALA A 18 5.50 10.03 12.04
N ALA A 19 6.50 9.60 11.27
CA ALA A 19 6.65 8.23 10.80
C ALA A 19 8.07 7.72 11.06
N ALA A 20 8.21 6.43 11.32
CA ALA A 20 9.51 5.77 11.42
C ALA A 20 9.42 4.35 10.84
N SER A 21 10.55 3.76 10.50
CA SER A 21 10.61 2.42 9.92
C SER A 21 11.66 1.60 10.64
N PHE A 22 11.35 0.32 10.83
CA PHE A 22 12.23 -0.60 11.52
C PHE A 22 12.46 -1.83 10.67
N MET A 23 13.70 -2.32 10.73
CA MET A 23 14.02 -3.66 10.28
C MET A 23 13.56 -4.69 11.31
N SER A 24 13.62 -5.96 10.95
CA SER A 24 13.25 -7.06 11.84
C SER A 24 14.00 -6.99 13.18
N PHE A 25 13.28 -7.30 14.26
CA PHE A 25 13.80 -7.37 15.64
C PHE A 25 14.27 -6.05 16.28
N GLN A 26 13.98 -4.90 15.67
CA GLN A 26 14.21 -3.60 16.29
C GLN A 26 13.01 -3.15 17.14
N GLN A 27 13.28 -2.52 18.29
CA GLN A 27 12.27 -1.94 19.16
C GLN A 27 12.72 -0.55 19.61
N CYS A 28 11.84 0.44 19.49
CA CYS A 28 12.06 1.76 20.07
C CYS A 28 10.76 2.29 20.70
N ARG A 29 10.93 3.19 21.65
CA ARG A 29 9.87 4.00 22.24
C ARG A 29 9.99 5.41 21.70
N PHE A 30 8.91 5.91 21.09
CA PHE A 30 8.85 7.30 20.66
C PHE A 30 8.21 8.15 21.75
N ASN A 31 8.87 9.27 22.06
CA ASN A 31 8.30 10.30 22.90
C ASN A 31 7.95 11.50 22.01
N PHE A 32 6.66 11.71 21.80
CA PHE A 32 6.12 12.82 21.00
C PHE A 32 5.66 14.02 21.85
N GLY A 33 6.11 14.09 23.11
CA GLY A 33 5.67 15.06 24.11
C GLY A 33 4.82 14.45 25.22
N ALA A 34 4.84 13.12 25.39
CA ALA A 34 4.18 12.47 26.53
C ALA A 34 5.00 12.61 27.82
N GLU A 35 6.32 12.72 27.69
CA GLU A 35 7.28 13.00 28.76
C GLU A 35 8.21 14.13 28.31
N SER A 36 8.92 14.77 29.24
CA SER A 36 9.93 15.79 28.89
C SER A 36 11.04 15.20 28.02
N PHE A 37 11.48 15.95 27.01
CA PHE A 37 12.57 15.50 26.14
C PHE A 37 13.90 15.48 26.88
N LYS A 38 14.67 14.41 26.69
CA LYS A 38 16.02 14.26 27.28
C LYS A 38 16.99 15.35 26.81
N TYR A 39 16.84 15.76 25.55
CA TYR A 39 17.66 16.79 24.91
C TYR A 39 16.73 17.77 24.17
N PRO A 40 16.11 18.74 24.88
CA PRO A 40 15.23 19.71 24.26
C PRO A 40 16.02 20.74 23.44
N PRO A 41 15.47 21.26 22.34
CA PRO A 41 16.08 22.35 21.60
C PRO A 41 16.21 23.62 22.45
N ALA A 42 17.25 24.42 22.19
CA ALA A 42 17.48 25.69 22.89
C ALA A 42 16.50 26.80 22.51
N GLN A 43 15.78 26.64 21.40
CA GLN A 43 14.77 27.57 20.90
C GLN A 43 13.37 27.14 21.34
N GLN A 44 12.39 28.05 21.24
CA GLN A 44 10.99 27.70 21.50
C GLN A 44 10.53 26.60 20.52
N TYR A 45 9.86 25.59 21.05
CA TYR A 45 9.32 24.48 20.29
C TYR A 45 7.96 24.06 20.85
N SER A 46 7.12 23.48 20.00
CA SER A 46 5.90 22.76 20.41
C SER A 46 6.14 21.27 20.29
N THR A 47 5.47 20.47 21.13
CA THR A 47 5.51 19.01 20.98
C THR A 47 4.49 18.55 19.95
N PHE A 48 4.72 17.36 19.40
CA PHE A 48 3.80 16.78 18.42
C PHE A 48 2.43 16.51 19.06
N ASN A 49 2.37 16.11 20.34
CA ASN A 49 1.12 15.94 21.08
C ASN A 49 0.33 17.26 21.27
N ASP A 50 0.99 18.41 21.29
CA ASP A 50 0.33 19.72 21.43
C ASP A 50 -0.33 20.17 20.11
N SER A 51 0.28 19.81 18.98
CA SER A 51 -0.10 20.32 17.65
C SER A 51 -0.80 19.30 16.76
N ALA A 52 -0.67 18.00 17.04
CA ALA A 52 -1.25 16.94 16.25
C ALA A 52 -2.41 16.26 17.00
N SER A 53 -3.54 16.11 16.32
CA SER A 53 -4.65 15.31 16.82
C SER A 53 -4.79 14.03 16.00
N LEU A 54 -4.96 12.90 16.68
CA LEU A 54 -5.21 11.61 16.06
C LEU A 54 -6.57 11.09 16.54
N ARG A 55 -7.44 10.73 15.60
CA ARG A 55 -8.74 10.13 15.93
C ARG A 55 -8.56 8.81 16.68
N PRO A 56 -9.45 8.44 17.61
CA PRO A 56 -9.38 7.19 18.35
C PRO A 56 -9.23 5.97 17.44
N GLU A 57 -9.96 5.94 16.32
CA GLU A 57 -9.86 4.86 15.32
C GLU A 57 -8.43 4.66 14.79
N ASN A 58 -7.69 5.76 14.60
CA ASN A 58 -6.32 5.75 14.08
C ASN A 58 -5.26 5.43 15.15
N LYS A 59 -5.62 5.44 16.44
CA LYS A 59 -4.74 5.03 17.56
C LYS A 59 -4.65 3.52 17.73
N VAL A 60 -5.58 2.78 17.13
CA VAL A 60 -5.66 1.32 17.28
C VAL A 60 -4.68 0.65 16.33
N VAL A 61 -3.59 0.11 16.90
CA VAL A 61 -2.72 -0.82 16.18
C VAL A 61 -3.43 -2.17 16.14
N MET A 62 -4.04 -2.50 14.99
CA MET A 62 -4.74 -3.77 14.87
C MET A 62 -3.79 -4.95 15.06
N PRO A 63 -4.18 -5.96 15.86
CA PRO A 63 -3.47 -7.23 15.92
C PRO A 63 -3.26 -7.80 14.53
N ARG A 64 -2.06 -8.31 14.26
CA ARG A 64 -1.66 -8.83 12.93
C ARG A 64 -2.69 -9.79 12.33
N HIS A 65 -3.28 -10.67 13.14
CA HIS A 65 -4.27 -11.65 12.65
C HIS A 65 -5.57 -10.99 12.17
N ILE A 66 -6.05 -9.93 12.84
CA ILE A 66 -7.24 -9.17 12.45
C ILE A 66 -6.97 -8.40 11.17
N PHE A 67 -5.83 -7.72 11.09
CA PHE A 67 -5.42 -7.01 9.87
C PHE A 67 -5.30 -7.95 8.66
N LEU A 68 -4.67 -9.12 8.84
CA LEU A 68 -4.58 -10.13 7.78
C LEU A 68 -5.94 -10.72 7.39
N GLN A 69 -6.88 -10.84 8.33
CA GLN A 69 -8.24 -11.26 8.02
C GLN A 69 -9.00 -10.21 7.22
N GLN A 70 -8.88 -8.93 7.59
CA GLN A 70 -9.50 -7.84 6.84
C GLN A 70 -8.90 -7.66 5.45
N LEU A 71 -7.58 -7.80 5.27
CA LEU A 71 -6.96 -7.81 3.95
C LEU A 71 -7.46 -8.94 3.06
N ARG A 72 -7.77 -10.12 3.64
CA ARG A 72 -8.43 -11.20 2.89
C ARG A 72 -9.88 -10.88 2.53
N GLN A 73 -10.56 -10.05 3.33
CA GLN A 73 -11.94 -9.62 3.09
C GLN A 73 -12.03 -8.40 2.18
N GLN A 74 -10.97 -7.61 2.05
CA GLN A 74 -10.80 -6.67 0.93
C GLN A 74 -10.55 -7.51 -0.32
N SER A 75 -11.64 -7.98 -0.93
CA SER A 75 -11.60 -8.51 -2.27
C SER A 75 -11.08 -7.42 -3.21
N VAL A 76 -9.82 -7.55 -3.62
CA VAL A 76 -9.46 -7.16 -4.97
C VAL A 76 -10.54 -7.80 -5.84
N ARG A 77 -11.26 -7.01 -6.65
CA ARG A 77 -12.30 -7.57 -7.50
C ARG A 77 -11.67 -8.71 -8.29
N GLU A 78 -12.30 -9.89 -8.29
CA GLU A 78 -11.71 -11.07 -8.92
C GLU A 78 -11.44 -10.86 -10.43
N ASP A 79 -12.09 -9.86 -11.02
CA ASP A 79 -11.90 -9.41 -12.39
C ASP A 79 -10.88 -8.27 -12.57
N SER A 80 -10.09 -7.89 -11.54
CA SER A 80 -9.03 -6.89 -11.68
C SER A 80 -7.78 -7.44 -12.39
N CYS A 81 -7.07 -6.57 -13.10
CA CYS A 81 -5.79 -6.88 -13.73
C CYS A 81 -4.77 -7.32 -12.68
N THR A 82 -4.16 -8.48 -12.91
CA THR A 82 -3.17 -9.09 -12.00
C THR A 82 -1.84 -8.34 -11.93
N LEU A 83 -1.63 -7.35 -12.80
CA LEU A 83 -0.41 -6.54 -12.85
C LEU A 83 -0.56 -5.22 -12.09
N CYS A 84 -1.60 -4.44 -12.40
CA CYS A 84 -1.81 -3.14 -11.74
C CYS A 84 -2.79 -3.18 -10.57
N TYR A 85 -3.61 -4.22 -10.44
CA TYR A 85 -4.68 -4.33 -9.45
C TYR A 85 -5.68 -3.15 -9.44
N ASP A 86 -5.70 -2.36 -10.52
CA ASP A 86 -6.46 -1.10 -10.63
C ASP A 86 -7.62 -1.26 -11.62
N GLN A 87 -7.31 -1.61 -12.87
CA GLN A 87 -8.30 -1.74 -13.96
C GLN A 87 -8.80 -3.17 -14.12
N LYS A 88 -10.01 -3.33 -14.67
CA LYS A 88 -10.58 -4.65 -15.03
C LYS A 88 -9.66 -5.39 -16.01
N ALA A 89 -9.45 -6.68 -15.78
CA ALA A 89 -8.88 -7.62 -16.72
C ALA A 89 -9.84 -7.78 -17.89
N SER A 90 -9.46 -7.23 -19.04
CA SER A 90 -10.33 -7.10 -20.21
C SER A 90 -9.67 -7.60 -21.49
N VAL A 91 -8.49 -8.22 -21.40
CA VAL A 91 -7.78 -8.70 -22.59
C VAL A 91 -7.26 -10.13 -22.44
N LYS A 92 -7.11 -10.78 -23.59
CA LYS A 92 -6.52 -12.11 -23.79
C LYS A 92 -5.36 -12.02 -24.78
N LEU A 93 -4.25 -12.70 -24.47
CA LEU A 93 -3.07 -12.76 -25.34
C LEU A 93 -3.12 -13.97 -26.26
N LEU A 94 -2.88 -13.80 -27.56
CA LEU A 94 -2.81 -14.90 -28.52
C LEU A 94 -1.39 -15.17 -29.01
N PRO A 95 -0.99 -16.45 -29.21
CA PRO A 95 -1.83 -17.65 -29.23
C PRO A 95 -1.94 -18.40 -27.89
N CYS A 96 -1.37 -17.88 -26.80
CA CYS A 96 -1.32 -18.62 -25.54
C CYS A 96 -2.60 -18.57 -24.69
N GLU A 97 -3.58 -17.77 -25.11
CA GLU A 97 -4.93 -17.60 -24.55
C GLU A 97 -5.01 -17.20 -23.06
N HIS A 98 -3.89 -16.76 -22.47
CA HIS A 98 -3.89 -16.27 -21.09
C HIS A 98 -4.55 -14.89 -20.99
N SER A 99 -5.44 -14.74 -20.01
CA SER A 99 -6.13 -13.51 -19.64
C SER A 99 -5.73 -13.05 -18.23
N GLY A 100 -6.41 -12.03 -17.69
CA GLY A 100 -6.08 -11.44 -16.37
C GLY A 100 -5.34 -10.11 -16.46
N PHE A 101 -5.30 -9.48 -17.64
CA PHE A 101 -4.60 -8.21 -17.88
C PHE A 101 -5.57 -7.14 -18.36
N CYS A 102 -5.31 -5.88 -18.00
CA CYS A 102 -5.98 -4.74 -18.64
C CYS A 102 -5.21 -4.35 -19.91
N LYS A 103 -5.88 -3.62 -20.81
CA LYS A 103 -5.30 -3.14 -22.07
C LYS A 103 -4.00 -2.35 -21.88
N ILE A 104 -3.95 -1.49 -20.86
CA ILE A 104 -2.79 -0.62 -20.57
C ILE A 104 -1.58 -1.46 -20.18
N CYS A 105 -1.75 -2.43 -19.27
CA CYS A 105 -0.65 -3.29 -18.86
C CYS A 105 -0.23 -4.23 -19.98
N ALA A 106 -1.18 -4.81 -20.72
CA ALA A 106 -0.87 -5.71 -21.82
C ALA A 106 -0.07 -5.05 -22.95
N SER A 107 -0.33 -3.77 -23.24
CA SER A 107 0.41 -3.00 -24.26
C SER A 107 1.90 -2.78 -23.93
N GLN A 108 2.31 -2.97 -22.67
CA GLN A 108 3.69 -2.80 -22.21
C GLN A 108 4.46 -4.13 -22.15
N LEU A 109 3.81 -5.25 -22.47
CA LEU A 109 4.41 -6.58 -22.40
C LEU A 109 4.98 -6.98 -23.76
N THR A 110 6.07 -7.74 -23.75
CA THR A 110 6.64 -8.41 -24.93
C THR A 110 6.29 -9.90 -24.94
N ASP A 111 6.24 -10.49 -23.74
CA ASP A 111 5.98 -11.91 -23.51
C ASP A 111 4.87 -12.07 -22.49
N CYS A 112 4.13 -13.17 -22.60
CA CYS A 112 3.05 -13.48 -21.66
C CYS A 112 3.64 -13.73 -20.25
N PRO A 113 3.18 -13.06 -19.19
CA PRO A 113 3.73 -13.23 -17.85
C PRO A 113 3.39 -14.60 -17.22
N MET A 114 2.38 -15.31 -17.77
CA MET A 114 1.96 -16.63 -17.30
C MET A 114 2.84 -17.76 -17.86
N CYS A 115 3.09 -17.75 -19.16
CA CYS A 115 3.79 -18.84 -19.86
C CYS A 115 5.14 -18.43 -20.48
N ARG A 116 5.50 -17.14 -20.43
CA ARG A 116 6.72 -16.56 -21.00
C ARG A 116 6.90 -16.76 -22.51
N ALA A 117 5.82 -17.12 -23.20
CA ALA A 117 5.81 -17.22 -24.64
C ALA A 117 5.54 -15.84 -25.28
N PRO A 118 6.13 -15.55 -26.45
CA PRO A 118 5.81 -14.35 -27.20
C PRO A 118 4.37 -14.41 -27.68
N PHE A 119 3.65 -13.30 -27.56
CA PHE A 119 2.30 -13.15 -28.09
C PHE A 119 2.30 -12.21 -29.30
N ARG A 120 1.33 -12.39 -30.19
CA ARG A 120 1.22 -11.62 -31.45
C ARG A 120 0.06 -10.65 -31.46
N GLU A 121 -0.99 -10.97 -30.71
CA GLU A 121 -2.24 -10.24 -30.74
C GLU A 121 -2.82 -10.14 -29.32
N ILE A 122 -3.43 -8.99 -29.04
CA ILE A 122 -4.14 -8.70 -27.79
C ILE A 122 -5.61 -8.52 -28.16
N LEU A 123 -6.46 -9.45 -27.74
CA LEU A 123 -7.90 -9.38 -27.95
C LEU A 123 -8.60 -8.82 -26.72
N GLU A 124 -9.52 -7.87 -26.92
CA GLU A 124 -10.39 -7.37 -25.86
C GLU A 124 -11.56 -8.34 -25.63
N GLU A 125 -11.65 -8.89 -24.43
CA GLU A 125 -12.80 -9.69 -23.99
C GLU A 125 -13.94 -8.74 -23.60
N ASN A 126 -14.75 -8.36 -24.58
CA ASN A 126 -16.05 -7.74 -24.36
C ASN A 126 -17.01 -8.81 -23.85
N ASN A 127 -17.06 -8.99 -22.52
CA ASN A 127 -18.11 -9.81 -21.91
C ASN A 127 -19.41 -8.96 -21.88
N PRO A 128 -20.49 -9.37 -22.57
CA PRO A 128 -21.78 -8.67 -22.51
C PRO A 128 -22.41 -8.68 -21.11
#